data_AF-A0A948B171-F1
#
_entry.id   AF-A0A948B171-F1
#
_cell.length_a   1.000
_cell.length_b   1.000
_cell.length_c   1.000
_cell.angle_alpha   90.00
_cell.angle_beta   90.00
_cell.angle_gamma   90.00
#
_symmetry.space_group_name_H-M   'P 1'
#
loop_
_entity.id
_entity.type
_entity.pdbx_description
1 polymer ?
#
loop_
_entity_poly.entity_id
_entity_poly.type
_entity_poly.pdbx_seq_one_letter_code
_entity_poly.pdbx_strand_id
1 'polypeptide(L)'
;MRAIRKIAGRVTLAVLVPLALIGVVELALRALDLGYPTGFLLETKVRDHAALVDNPFYGYRFFSPELARNPAPILTSPEKAPGTVRVVVLGESAAQGDPLMQFGPPRMLQCVLNSAAATGRFEVINAAMTAINSSVIVDIAREMTACRPDVYVLYIGNNEVIGPYGPGTVFTALPGLTRLAPARVSFTGWRSAFFLREGLTALLPSKRGSSQWSGLAMFSERPVAFGDRSLLAMYDLFERNIRAIVRRARSAGAQVILCTVAVNLADCPPFGGPKAAVEFKRVRGLRARGETIAARETLKRARDLDLYRFRADSVLNDRLRKLAAELGTPLVDAERVFDEAWAGGTPDAELFVDHVHFTFAGTHRLATAIAGAVAGLYPECFPDPAWPDEARCRERLFYTPWSEQQMALIMLDRRRHPPFDRQADNRTQLKRLENEARRLASLISSADLDELGRRYERLRTSSPDDFFLPFDWGAILCDRERWDDAIKVLLSALELVPLHFEARKLPALALCRGGRPEQAAGVLLGTDARRGYFVADYALEIMSLLNGQGQREQALALGRSLLEKAPRLPYRSRVQAALRRMIQLP
;
A
#
# COMPACT_ATOMS: atom_id res chain seq x y z
N MET A 1 36.36 -41.22 21.67
CA MET A 1 35.98 -39.92 22.29
C MET A 1 36.88 -38.72 21.90
N ARG A 2 38.22 -38.78 21.99
CA ARG A 2 39.11 -37.64 21.62
C ARG A 2 39.03 -37.21 20.15
N ALA A 3 38.92 -38.14 19.21
CA ALA A 3 38.78 -37.82 17.78
C ALA A 3 37.46 -37.12 17.45
N ILE A 4 36.35 -37.58 18.04
CA ILE A 4 35.02 -36.96 17.92
C ILE A 4 35.03 -35.53 18.48
N ARG A 5 35.68 -35.28 19.63
CA ARG A 5 35.84 -33.93 20.18
C ARG A 5 36.67 -33.01 19.27
N LYS A 6 37.73 -33.51 18.64
CA LYS A 6 38.54 -32.73 17.68
C LYS A 6 37.76 -32.40 16.40
N ILE A 7 36.99 -33.35 15.86
CA ILE A 7 36.14 -33.13 14.69
C ILE A 7 35.02 -32.14 15.03
N ALA A 8 34.35 -32.32 16.17
CA ALA A 8 33.33 -31.40 16.66
C ALA A 8 33.89 -29.98 16.86
N GLY A 9 35.08 -29.84 17.43
CA GLY A 9 35.75 -28.54 17.58
C GLY A 9 36.08 -27.87 16.24
N ARG A 10 36.55 -28.64 15.25
CA ARG A 10 36.83 -28.13 13.90
C ARG A 10 35.57 -27.70 13.16
N VAL A 11 34.51 -28.51 13.23
CA VAL A 11 33.19 -28.17 12.65
C VAL A 11 32.62 -26.92 13.34
N THR A 12 32.73 -26.85 14.66
CA THR A 12 32.30 -25.67 15.43
C THR A 12 33.04 -24.42 14.97
N LEU A 13 34.37 -24.48 14.83
CA LEU A 13 35.17 -23.35 14.34
C LEU A 13 34.81 -22.97 12.90
N ALA A 14 34.62 -23.96 12.02
CA ALA A 14 34.26 -23.77 10.61
C ALA A 14 32.88 -23.14 10.42
N VAL A 15 31.98 -23.26 11.39
CA VAL A 15 30.65 -22.61 11.36
C VAL A 15 30.66 -21.28 12.10
N LEU A 16 31.24 -21.22 13.29
CA LEU A 16 31.20 -20.02 14.14
C LEU A 16 32.06 -18.88 13.60
N VAL A 17 33.23 -19.17 13.01
CA VAL A 17 34.12 -18.11 12.50
C VAL A 17 33.47 -17.33 11.34
N PRO A 18 32.91 -17.97 10.29
CA PRO A 18 32.19 -17.25 9.25
C PRO A 18 30.99 -16.46 9.77
N LEU A 19 30.20 -17.04 10.70
CA LEU A 19 29.06 -16.34 11.30
C LEU A 19 29.49 -15.11 12.11
N ALA A 20 30.58 -15.23 12.88
CA ALA A 20 31.15 -14.11 13.61
C ALA A 20 31.65 -13.02 12.65
N LEU A 21 32.31 -13.39 11.55
CA LEU A 21 32.77 -12.44 10.54
C LEU A 21 31.59 -11.70 9.88
N ILE A 22 30.52 -12.40 9.51
CA ILE A 22 29.30 -11.79 8.98
C ILE A 22 28.69 -10.83 10.02
N GLY A 23 28.67 -11.22 11.31
CA GLY A 23 28.23 -10.36 12.39
C GLY A 23 29.06 -9.08 12.54
N VAL A 24 30.40 -9.18 12.45
CA VAL A 24 31.31 -8.01 12.48
C VAL A 24 31.08 -7.10 11.29
N VAL A 25 30.92 -7.66 10.08
CA VAL A 25 30.63 -6.87 8.87
C VAL A 25 29.28 -6.15 9.02
N GLU A 26 28.23 -6.84 9.47
CA GLU A 26 26.92 -6.22 9.71
C GLU A 26 27.01 -5.09 10.73
N LEU A 27 27.74 -5.29 11.83
CA LEU A 27 27.94 -4.27 12.85
C LEU A 27 28.67 -3.04 12.28
N ALA A 28 29.73 -3.25 11.50
CA ALA A 28 30.47 -2.18 10.84
C ALA A 28 29.58 -1.41 9.85
N LEU A 29 28.78 -2.10 9.03
CA LEU A 29 27.84 -1.48 8.10
C LEU A 29 26.78 -0.63 8.82
N ARG A 30 26.31 -1.05 10.00
CA ARG A 30 25.37 -0.26 10.82
C ARG A 30 26.05 0.94 11.47
N ALA A 31 27.22 0.74 12.07
CA ALA A 31 27.96 1.80 12.77
C ALA A 31 28.42 2.93 11.82
N LEU A 32 28.78 2.59 10.58
CA LEU A 32 29.22 3.55 9.56
C LEU A 32 28.06 4.11 8.71
N ASP A 33 26.82 3.80 9.08
CA ASP A 33 25.60 4.06 8.32
C ASP A 33 25.66 3.71 6.80
N LEU A 34 26.32 2.60 6.44
CA LEU A 34 26.46 2.18 5.05
C LEU A 34 25.27 1.34 4.56
N GLY A 35 24.74 1.66 3.39
CA GLY A 35 23.57 1.00 2.79
C GLY A 35 22.27 1.71 3.11
N TYR A 36 21.14 0.99 3.04
CA TYR A 36 19.83 1.53 3.39
C TYR A 36 19.34 1.00 4.74
N PRO A 37 18.55 1.78 5.50
CA PRO A 37 17.86 1.25 6.67
C PRO A 37 16.91 0.13 6.28
N THR A 38 16.87 -0.93 7.09
CA THR A 38 16.09 -2.15 6.81
C THR A 38 14.83 -2.29 7.65
N GLY A 39 14.65 -1.48 8.69
CA GLY A 39 13.43 -1.45 9.50
C GLY A 39 12.24 -0.87 8.74
N PHE A 40 11.03 -1.21 9.12
CA PHE A 40 9.77 -0.63 8.62
C PHE A 40 9.56 0.78 9.14
N LEU A 41 9.99 1.04 10.38
CA LEU A 41 9.91 2.35 11.03
C LEU A 41 11.30 2.99 11.12
N LEU A 42 11.31 4.32 11.07
CA LEU A 42 12.47 5.15 11.39
C LEU A 42 12.10 6.07 12.55
N GLU A 43 13.05 6.29 13.46
CA GLU A 43 12.96 7.34 14.47
C GLU A 43 13.52 8.65 13.91
N THR A 44 12.79 9.75 14.10
CA THR A 44 13.22 11.09 13.69
C THR A 44 12.58 12.15 14.58
N LYS A 45 12.82 13.42 14.26
CA LYS A 45 12.07 14.55 14.81
C LYS A 45 11.20 15.18 13.73
N VAL A 46 9.94 15.41 14.06
CA VAL A 46 8.97 16.16 13.24
C VAL A 46 8.51 17.35 14.06
N ARG A 47 8.73 18.58 13.55
CA ARG A 47 8.49 19.83 14.28
C ARG A 47 9.07 19.81 15.71
N ASP A 48 10.32 19.38 15.83
CA ASP A 48 11.08 19.22 17.09
C ASP A 48 10.58 18.15 18.09
N HIS A 49 9.52 17.41 17.76
CA HIS A 49 9.00 16.32 18.58
C HIS A 49 9.51 14.97 18.07
N ALA A 50 9.83 14.04 18.98
CA ALA A 50 10.20 12.68 18.61
C ALA A 50 9.05 11.98 17.88
N ALA A 51 9.36 11.33 16.76
CA ALA A 51 8.39 10.69 15.89
C ALA A 51 8.92 9.36 15.36
N LEU A 52 8.02 8.38 15.22
CA LEU A 52 8.18 7.20 14.38
C LEU A 52 7.53 7.50 13.03
N VAL A 53 8.30 7.30 11.97
CA VAL A 53 7.88 7.53 10.58
C VAL A 53 8.15 6.31 9.70
N ASP A 54 7.57 6.28 8.50
CA ASP A 54 7.80 5.20 7.54
C ASP A 54 9.24 5.19 7.02
N ASN A 55 9.77 3.99 6.79
CA ASN A 55 11.01 3.83 6.02
C ASN A 55 10.71 3.67 4.53
N PRO A 56 11.04 4.66 3.67
CA PRO A 56 10.82 4.56 2.24
C PRO A 56 11.64 3.46 1.55
N PHE A 57 12.70 2.96 2.20
CA PHE A 57 13.58 1.92 1.66
C PHE A 57 13.18 0.51 2.09
N TYR A 58 12.16 0.33 2.93
CA TYR A 58 11.76 -0.99 3.42
C TYR A 58 11.48 -1.97 2.26
N GLY A 59 10.83 -1.49 1.20
CA GLY A 59 10.54 -2.29 0.00
C GLY A 59 11.78 -2.80 -0.75
N TYR A 60 12.94 -2.15 -0.62
CA TYR A 60 14.17 -2.60 -1.28
C TYR A 60 14.65 -3.95 -0.77
N ARG A 61 14.16 -4.41 0.39
CA ARG A 61 14.44 -5.75 0.91
C ARG A 61 13.84 -6.86 0.04
N PHE A 62 12.71 -6.60 -0.60
CA PHE A 62 11.90 -7.61 -1.28
C PHE A 62 11.81 -7.41 -2.78
N PHE A 63 12.07 -6.19 -3.25
CA PHE A 63 11.91 -5.79 -4.64
C PHE A 63 13.22 -5.19 -5.19
N SER A 64 13.39 -5.23 -6.51
CA SER A 64 14.36 -4.34 -7.15
C SER A 64 13.92 -2.89 -6.96
N PRO A 65 14.84 -1.91 -7.00
CA PRO A 65 14.47 -0.52 -6.73
C PRO A 65 13.33 0.02 -7.62
N GLU A 66 13.25 -0.41 -8.89
CA GLU A 66 12.20 -0.03 -9.84
C GLU A 66 10.83 -0.64 -9.53
N LEU A 67 10.81 -1.77 -8.85
CA LEU A 67 9.60 -2.49 -8.44
C LEU A 67 9.21 -2.20 -6.99
N ALA A 68 10.08 -1.54 -6.23
CA ALA A 68 9.86 -1.26 -4.83
C ALA A 68 8.62 -0.38 -4.62
N ARG A 69 7.93 -0.63 -3.52
CA ARG A 69 6.80 0.17 -3.06
C ARG A 69 7.16 0.82 -1.73
N ASN A 70 6.61 1.99 -1.49
CA ASN A 70 6.72 2.67 -0.22
C ASN A 70 5.65 2.13 0.74
N PRO A 71 5.95 2.01 2.03
CA PRO A 71 4.91 1.95 3.06
C PRO A 71 3.95 3.14 2.94
N ALA A 72 2.75 3.03 3.52
CA ALA A 72 1.94 4.21 3.76
C ALA A 72 2.71 5.22 4.64
N PRO A 73 2.50 6.53 4.46
CA PRO A 73 3.11 7.53 5.32
C PRO A 73 2.66 7.32 6.76
N ILE A 74 3.63 7.20 7.67
CA ILE A 74 3.40 7.03 9.10
C ILE A 74 3.94 8.26 9.82
N LEU A 75 3.13 8.78 10.74
CA LEU A 75 3.53 9.80 11.70
C LEU A 75 2.86 9.48 13.03
N THR A 76 3.62 8.96 13.98
CA THR A 76 3.14 8.67 15.34
C THR A 76 4.22 9.01 16.35
N SER A 77 3.82 9.48 17.53
CA SER A 77 4.76 9.64 18.64
C SER A 77 5.20 8.27 19.19
N PRO A 78 6.47 8.04 19.55
CA PRO A 78 6.88 6.86 20.32
C PRO A 78 6.12 6.77 21.65
N GLU A 79 5.83 7.92 22.26
CA GLU A 79 5.04 8.01 23.49
C GLU A 79 3.56 8.10 23.16
N LYS A 80 2.76 7.22 23.79
CA LYS A 80 1.31 7.20 23.62
C LYS A 80 0.67 8.19 24.57
N ALA A 81 -0.10 9.15 24.03
CA ALA A 81 -0.81 10.13 24.84
C ALA A 81 -1.86 9.45 25.75
N PRO A 82 -2.13 9.99 26.96
CA PRO A 82 -3.16 9.47 27.85
C PRO A 82 -4.54 9.44 27.20
N GLY A 83 -5.31 8.37 27.46
CA GLY A 83 -6.64 8.20 26.87
C GLY A 83 -6.65 7.84 25.37
N THR A 84 -5.48 7.59 24.77
CA THR A 84 -5.38 7.19 23.37
C THR A 84 -5.34 5.66 23.23
N VAL A 85 -6.18 5.13 22.34
CA VAL A 85 -6.15 3.74 21.86
C VAL A 85 -5.48 3.73 20.49
N ARG A 86 -4.37 3.00 20.36
CA ARG A 86 -3.64 2.83 19.10
C ARG A 86 -4.08 1.56 18.37
N VAL A 87 -4.64 1.75 17.17
CA VAL A 87 -5.06 0.67 16.28
C VAL A 87 -4.08 0.60 15.10
N VAL A 88 -3.31 -0.47 14.99
CA VAL A 88 -2.42 -0.71 13.85
C VAL A 88 -3.15 -1.58 12.82
N VAL A 89 -3.35 -1.05 11.62
CA VAL A 89 -3.92 -1.82 10.50
C VAL A 89 -2.78 -2.44 9.70
N LEU A 90 -2.74 -3.77 9.65
CA LEU A 90 -1.80 -4.56 8.86
C LEU A 90 -2.50 -5.09 7.62
N GLY A 91 -1.84 -4.95 6.48
CA GLY A 91 -2.41 -5.44 5.24
C GLY A 91 -1.59 -5.17 4.00
N GLU A 92 -2.23 -5.41 2.88
CA GLU A 92 -1.68 -5.28 1.54
C GLU A 92 -2.20 -3.98 0.89
N SER A 93 -2.21 -3.85 -0.44
CA SER A 93 -2.68 -2.63 -1.13
C SER A 93 -4.12 -2.24 -0.78
N ALA A 94 -5.04 -3.21 -0.67
CA ALA A 94 -6.44 -2.96 -0.30
C ALA A 94 -6.57 -2.36 1.11
N ALA A 95 -5.79 -2.83 2.08
CA ALA A 95 -5.76 -2.27 3.42
C ALA A 95 -4.99 -0.94 3.49
N GLN A 96 -3.96 -0.78 2.66
CA GLN A 96 -3.21 0.47 2.54
C GLN A 96 -4.10 1.61 2.05
N GLY A 97 -5.13 1.29 1.26
CA GLY A 97 -6.04 2.25 0.65
C GLY A 97 -5.69 2.60 -0.78
N ASP A 98 -4.96 1.74 -1.49
CA ASP A 98 -4.73 1.92 -2.92
C ASP A 98 -6.08 2.04 -3.67
N PRO A 99 -6.22 2.98 -4.62
CA PRO A 99 -5.20 3.92 -5.10
C PRO A 99 -5.12 5.26 -4.34
N LEU A 100 -6.10 5.61 -3.51
CA LEU A 100 -6.15 6.89 -2.79
C LEU A 100 -6.10 6.67 -1.28
N MET A 101 -4.88 6.52 -0.74
CA MET A 101 -4.65 6.18 0.67
C MET A 101 -5.24 7.20 1.66
N GLN A 102 -5.44 8.46 1.23
CA GLN A 102 -6.10 9.50 2.03
C GLN A 102 -7.60 9.23 2.27
N PHE A 103 -8.17 8.25 1.58
CA PHE A 103 -9.53 7.74 1.81
C PHE A 103 -9.52 6.23 2.06
N GLY A 104 -8.38 5.67 2.44
CA GLY A 104 -8.18 4.24 2.69
C GLY A 104 -8.82 3.75 4.00
N PRO A 105 -8.91 2.42 4.18
CA PRO A 105 -9.57 1.83 5.36
C PRO A 105 -9.05 2.34 6.72
N PRO A 106 -7.73 2.52 6.96
CA PRO A 106 -7.24 2.99 8.26
C PRO A 106 -7.70 4.41 8.60
N ARG A 107 -7.70 5.30 7.60
CA ARG A 107 -8.11 6.70 7.77
C ARG A 107 -9.62 6.84 7.92
N MET A 108 -10.37 6.06 7.16
CA MET A 108 -11.82 5.94 7.35
C MET A 108 -12.17 5.36 8.72
N LEU A 109 -11.46 4.32 9.17
CA LEU A 109 -11.64 3.74 10.51
C LEU A 109 -11.39 4.76 11.61
N GLN A 110 -10.33 5.57 11.49
CA GLN A 110 -10.08 6.66 12.45
C GLN A 110 -11.23 7.67 12.47
N CYS A 111 -11.74 8.04 11.30
CA CYS A 111 -12.88 8.95 11.18
C CYS A 111 -14.13 8.36 11.84
N VAL A 112 -14.45 7.10 11.56
CA VAL A 112 -15.63 6.40 12.10
C VAL A 112 -15.54 6.30 13.62
N LEU A 113 -14.43 5.81 14.16
CA LEU A 113 -14.21 5.64 15.60
C LEU A 113 -14.32 6.98 16.34
N ASN A 114 -13.56 8.00 15.94
CA ASN A 114 -13.56 9.30 16.63
C ASN A 114 -14.83 10.14 16.38
N SER A 115 -15.70 9.74 15.45
CA SER A 115 -17.00 10.39 15.26
C SER A 115 -18.10 9.79 16.15
N ALA A 116 -17.90 8.56 16.60
CA ALA A 116 -18.86 7.80 17.41
C ALA A 116 -18.45 7.67 18.88
N ALA A 117 -17.14 7.77 19.19
CA ALA A 117 -16.64 7.63 20.55
C ALA A 117 -17.15 8.75 21.47
N ALA A 118 -17.68 8.36 22.64
CA ALA A 118 -18.07 9.30 23.68
C ALA A 118 -16.86 9.80 24.48
N THR A 119 -15.86 8.93 24.65
CA THR A 119 -14.60 9.21 25.33
C THR A 119 -13.43 8.51 24.65
N GLY A 120 -12.22 8.92 25.00
CA GLY A 120 -11.00 8.37 24.41
C GLY A 120 -10.70 8.94 23.02
N ARG A 121 -9.45 8.74 22.59
CA ARG A 121 -8.98 9.13 21.26
C ARG A 121 -8.47 7.89 20.54
N PHE A 122 -8.92 7.66 19.32
CA PHE A 122 -8.46 6.53 18.52
C PHE A 122 -7.44 7.02 17.50
N GLU A 123 -6.21 6.53 17.61
CA GLU A 123 -5.12 6.77 16.66
C GLU A 123 -4.96 5.52 15.80
N VAL A 124 -5.25 5.63 14.51
CA VAL A 124 -5.17 4.49 13.58
C VAL A 124 -3.94 4.62 12.69
N ILE A 125 -3.00 3.70 12.84
CA ILE A 125 -1.74 3.69 12.12
C ILE A 125 -1.85 2.74 10.92
N ASN A 126 -1.64 3.27 9.72
CA ASN A 126 -1.62 2.48 8.49
C ASN A 126 -0.24 1.81 8.32
N ALA A 127 -0.13 0.54 8.73
CA ALA A 127 1.06 -0.28 8.54
C ALA A 127 0.91 -1.28 7.38
N ALA A 128 0.00 -0.99 6.45
CA ALA A 128 -0.17 -1.78 5.25
C ALA A 128 0.74 -1.30 4.12
N MET A 129 1.08 -2.20 3.20
CA MET A 129 2.00 -1.91 2.10
C MET A 129 1.60 -2.71 0.86
N THR A 130 1.71 -2.08 -0.30
CA THR A 130 1.35 -2.68 -1.58
C THR A 130 2.30 -3.82 -1.97
N ALA A 131 1.74 -4.81 -2.67
CA ALA A 131 2.42 -5.96 -3.26
C ALA A 131 3.07 -6.99 -2.30
N ILE A 132 3.13 -6.70 -0.99
CA ILE A 132 3.58 -7.69 0.01
C ILE A 132 2.47 -8.69 0.36
N ASN A 133 2.77 -9.68 1.20
CA ASN A 133 1.84 -10.68 1.71
C ASN A 133 2.17 -11.02 3.18
N SER A 134 1.47 -12.00 3.78
CA SER A 134 1.62 -12.41 5.18
C SER A 134 3.07 -12.69 5.61
N SER A 135 3.94 -13.16 4.70
CA SER A 135 5.34 -13.48 5.02
C SER A 135 6.14 -12.24 5.40
N VAL A 136 5.89 -11.12 4.73
CA VAL A 136 6.52 -9.83 5.05
C VAL A 136 5.81 -9.18 6.23
N ILE A 137 4.49 -9.32 6.32
CA ILE A 137 3.67 -8.67 7.37
C ILE A 137 4.02 -9.18 8.78
N VAL A 138 4.53 -10.41 8.94
CA VAL A 138 5.08 -10.89 10.23
C VAL A 138 6.22 -9.98 10.74
N ASP A 139 7.06 -9.49 9.84
CA ASP A 139 8.19 -8.61 10.15
C ASP A 139 7.70 -7.19 10.49
N ILE A 140 6.74 -6.66 9.72
CA ILE A 140 6.08 -5.38 10.00
C ILE A 140 5.38 -5.42 11.36
N ALA A 141 4.60 -6.48 11.64
CA ALA A 141 3.90 -6.62 12.92
C ALA A 141 4.86 -6.59 14.12
N ARG A 142 6.06 -7.20 13.99
CA ARG A 142 7.12 -7.11 15.00
C ARG A 142 7.57 -5.66 15.19
N GLU A 143 7.83 -4.93 14.12
CA GLU A 143 8.38 -3.57 14.25
C GLU A 143 7.35 -2.58 14.76
N MET A 144 6.07 -2.78 14.42
CA MET A 144 4.98 -1.96 14.94
C MET A 144 4.78 -2.04 16.45
N THR A 145 5.42 -2.98 17.17
CA THR A 145 5.42 -2.96 18.64
C THR A 145 6.07 -1.70 19.21
N ALA A 146 6.98 -1.05 18.45
CA ALA A 146 7.56 0.23 18.81
C ALA A 146 6.50 1.34 18.97
N CYS A 147 5.38 1.23 18.25
CA CYS A 147 4.26 2.17 18.36
C CYS A 147 3.37 1.91 19.60
N ARG A 148 3.65 0.87 20.41
CA ARG A 148 2.85 0.48 21.59
C ARG A 148 1.34 0.33 21.27
N PRO A 149 0.99 -0.48 20.25
CA PRO A 149 -0.38 -0.67 19.83
C PRO A 149 -1.23 -1.31 20.91
N ASP A 150 -2.51 -0.96 20.92
CA ASP A 150 -3.53 -1.60 21.75
C ASP A 150 -4.30 -2.65 20.95
N VAL A 151 -4.48 -2.42 19.65
CA VAL A 151 -5.19 -3.32 18.74
C VAL A 151 -4.40 -3.46 17.44
N TYR A 152 -4.28 -4.69 16.94
CA TYR A 152 -3.92 -4.96 15.55
C TYR A 152 -5.16 -5.39 14.75
N VAL A 153 -5.38 -4.80 13.59
CA VAL A 153 -6.40 -5.24 12.63
C VAL A 153 -5.69 -5.88 11.43
N LEU A 154 -5.99 -7.14 11.13
CA LEU A 154 -5.37 -7.88 10.02
C LEU A 154 -6.37 -8.00 8.87
N TYR A 155 -6.09 -7.33 7.75
CA TYR A 155 -6.81 -7.47 6.49
C TYR A 155 -5.82 -7.94 5.40
N ILE A 156 -5.59 -9.25 5.34
CA ILE A 156 -4.53 -9.89 4.54
C ILE A 156 -5.01 -11.12 3.81
N GLY A 157 -4.62 -11.30 2.54
CA GLY A 157 -4.91 -12.52 1.79
C GLY A 157 -4.85 -12.37 0.27
N ASN A 158 -4.96 -11.16 -0.28
CA ASN A 158 -5.06 -10.97 -1.73
C ASN A 158 -3.75 -11.32 -2.46
N ASN A 159 -2.60 -11.17 -1.79
CA ASN A 159 -1.29 -11.36 -2.40
C ASN A 159 -0.60 -12.65 -1.96
N GLU A 160 -1.26 -13.58 -1.28
CA GLU A 160 -0.58 -14.80 -0.83
C GLU A 160 -0.05 -15.66 -1.98
N VAL A 161 -0.72 -15.62 -3.15
CA VAL A 161 -0.27 -16.32 -4.36
C VAL A 161 0.85 -15.55 -5.06
N ILE A 162 0.68 -14.25 -5.29
CA ILE A 162 1.54 -13.45 -6.18
C ILE A 162 2.63 -12.64 -5.46
N GLY A 163 2.45 -12.35 -4.17
CA GLY A 163 3.38 -11.60 -3.35
C GLY A 163 4.71 -12.35 -3.10
N PRO A 164 5.67 -11.73 -2.40
CA PRO A 164 6.97 -12.32 -2.13
C PRO A 164 6.85 -13.75 -1.57
N TYR A 165 7.62 -14.69 -2.13
CA TYR A 165 7.66 -16.11 -1.72
C TYR A 165 6.37 -16.92 -1.98
N GLY A 166 5.35 -16.32 -2.57
CA GLY A 166 4.15 -17.01 -3.05
C GLY A 166 4.41 -17.89 -4.28
N PRO A 167 3.55 -18.88 -4.55
CA PRO A 167 3.74 -19.81 -5.67
C PRO A 167 3.69 -19.15 -7.07
N GLY A 168 2.92 -18.08 -7.23
CA GLY A 168 2.82 -17.28 -8.46
C GLY A 168 3.77 -16.08 -8.48
N THR A 169 4.71 -15.98 -7.52
CA THR A 169 5.56 -14.80 -7.38
C THR A 169 6.50 -14.62 -8.56
N VAL A 170 6.68 -13.38 -9.01
CA VAL A 170 7.72 -12.97 -9.98
C VAL A 170 8.89 -12.27 -9.30
N PHE A 171 8.78 -12.00 -8.00
CA PHE A 171 9.76 -11.22 -7.24
C PHE A 171 11.00 -12.01 -6.83
N THR A 172 11.02 -13.33 -7.06
CA THR A 172 12.17 -14.16 -6.68
C THR A 172 12.53 -15.17 -7.77
N ALA A 173 13.84 -15.32 -8.01
CA ALA A 173 14.40 -16.26 -8.99
C ALA A 173 14.32 -17.73 -8.55
N LEU A 174 14.06 -18.00 -7.26
CA LEU A 174 13.94 -19.35 -6.68
C LEU A 174 12.50 -19.62 -6.23
N PRO A 175 11.58 -19.91 -7.17
CA PRO A 175 10.23 -20.37 -6.83
C PRO A 175 10.29 -21.75 -6.13
N GLY A 176 9.31 -22.05 -5.27
CA GLY A 176 9.19 -23.36 -4.62
C GLY A 176 9.81 -23.53 -3.23
N LEU A 177 10.47 -22.50 -2.68
CA LEU A 177 10.99 -22.48 -1.30
C LEU A 177 10.07 -21.74 -0.32
N THR A 178 8.75 -21.78 -0.54
CA THR A 178 7.75 -21.06 0.25
C THR A 178 7.89 -21.33 1.75
N ARG A 179 8.18 -22.58 2.15
CA ARG A 179 8.36 -22.93 3.58
C ARG A 179 9.53 -22.21 4.26
N LEU A 180 10.51 -21.71 3.51
CA LEU A 180 11.66 -20.96 4.03
C LEU A 180 11.44 -19.45 4.06
N ALA A 181 10.24 -18.95 3.68
CA ALA A 181 9.95 -17.53 3.62
C ALA A 181 10.31 -16.77 4.92
N PRO A 182 10.01 -17.25 6.15
CA PRO A 182 10.36 -16.53 7.37
C PRO A 182 11.87 -16.31 7.55
N ALA A 183 12.68 -17.33 7.22
CA ALA A 183 14.14 -17.23 7.28
C ALA A 183 14.67 -16.26 6.21
N ARG A 184 14.09 -16.29 5.01
CA ARG A 184 14.46 -15.38 3.91
C ARG A 184 14.13 -13.93 4.25
N VAL A 185 12.93 -13.66 4.79
CA VAL A 185 12.54 -12.31 5.26
C VAL A 185 13.50 -11.81 6.33
N SER A 186 13.83 -12.67 7.30
CA SER A 186 14.77 -12.32 8.38
C SER A 186 16.17 -11.98 7.83
N PHE A 187 16.66 -12.75 6.85
CA PHE A 187 17.94 -12.49 6.19
C PHE A 187 17.98 -11.14 5.47
N THR A 188 16.87 -10.74 4.81
CA THR A 188 16.80 -9.42 4.15
C THR A 188 16.89 -8.23 5.12
N GLY A 189 16.74 -8.45 6.43
CA GLY A 189 16.90 -7.42 7.46
C GLY A 189 18.37 -7.00 7.71
N TRP A 190 19.33 -7.73 7.16
CA TRP A 190 20.76 -7.47 7.28
C TRP A 190 21.24 -6.53 6.16
N ARG A 191 22.02 -5.49 6.50
CA ARG A 191 22.62 -4.57 5.51
C ARG A 191 23.58 -5.30 4.57
N SER A 192 24.29 -6.29 5.09
CA SER A 192 25.14 -7.18 4.29
C SER A 192 24.37 -7.94 3.18
N ALA A 193 23.10 -8.29 3.40
CA ALA A 193 22.27 -8.94 2.39
C ALA A 193 22.00 -8.03 1.18
N PHE A 194 21.88 -6.72 1.41
CA PHE A 194 21.76 -5.74 0.33
C PHE A 194 23.03 -5.71 -0.54
N PHE A 195 24.21 -5.54 0.07
CA PHE A 195 25.47 -5.51 -0.67
C PHE A 195 25.78 -6.83 -1.37
N LEU A 196 25.42 -7.96 -0.77
CA LEU A 196 25.53 -9.27 -1.43
C LEU A 196 24.67 -9.31 -2.68
N ARG A 197 23.40 -8.85 -2.61
CA ARG A 197 22.51 -8.81 -3.78
C ARG A 197 23.05 -7.89 -4.87
N GLU A 198 23.49 -6.68 -4.52
CA GLU A 198 24.04 -5.73 -5.49
C GLU A 198 25.32 -6.28 -6.14
N GLY A 199 26.22 -6.89 -5.35
CA GLY A 199 27.44 -7.52 -5.85
C GLY A 199 27.15 -8.70 -6.79
N LEU A 200 26.21 -9.57 -6.43
CA LEU A 200 25.77 -10.67 -7.30
C LEU A 200 25.13 -10.15 -8.61
N THR A 201 24.34 -9.07 -8.53
CA THR A 201 23.71 -8.46 -9.71
C THR A 201 24.76 -7.86 -10.66
N ALA A 202 25.83 -7.27 -10.12
CA ALA A 202 26.95 -6.76 -10.91
C ALA A 202 27.74 -7.87 -11.61
N LEU A 203 27.91 -9.03 -10.95
CA LEU A 203 28.65 -10.19 -11.48
C LEU A 203 27.85 -11.05 -12.46
N LEU A 204 26.52 -11.11 -12.29
CA LEU A 204 25.60 -11.89 -13.12
C LEU A 204 24.48 -10.99 -13.64
N PRO A 205 24.74 -10.19 -14.70
CA PRO A 205 23.71 -9.35 -15.29
C PRO A 205 22.63 -10.25 -15.88
N SER A 206 21.49 -10.40 -15.19
CA SER A 206 20.35 -11.11 -15.75
C SER A 206 19.92 -10.40 -17.04
N LYS A 207 19.56 -11.17 -18.09
CA LYS A 207 18.83 -10.61 -19.25
C LYS A 207 17.68 -9.78 -18.70
N ARG A 208 17.67 -8.48 -19.00
CA ARG A 208 16.64 -7.53 -18.55
C ARG A 208 15.27 -8.02 -19.00
N GLY A 209 14.59 -8.80 -18.15
CA GLY A 209 13.13 -8.80 -18.11
C GLY A 209 12.69 -7.37 -17.84
N SER A 210 11.51 -6.96 -18.33
CA SER A 210 11.06 -5.57 -18.29
C SER A 210 11.37 -4.91 -16.93
N SER A 211 12.33 -3.99 -16.90
CA SER A 211 12.77 -3.27 -15.71
C SER A 211 11.76 -2.21 -15.26
N GLN A 212 10.53 -2.31 -15.73
CA GLN A 212 9.44 -1.38 -15.52
C GLN A 212 8.25 -2.20 -15.01
N TRP A 213 7.68 -1.79 -13.89
CA TRP A 213 6.46 -2.39 -13.37
C TRP A 213 5.33 -2.25 -14.39
N SER A 214 4.77 -3.37 -14.84
CA SER A 214 3.64 -3.43 -15.76
C SER A 214 2.32 -3.76 -15.06
N GLY A 215 2.23 -3.55 -13.74
CA GLY A 215 1.03 -3.91 -12.97
C GLY A 215 0.88 -5.42 -12.81
N LEU A 216 -0.38 -5.86 -12.71
CA LEU A 216 -0.72 -7.28 -12.60
C LEU A 216 -0.32 -8.09 -13.85
N ALA A 217 -0.03 -7.43 -14.97
CA ALA A 217 0.39 -8.09 -16.22
C ALA A 217 1.61 -8.99 -16.02
N MET A 218 2.57 -8.58 -15.18
CA MET A 218 3.81 -9.35 -14.96
C MET A 218 3.56 -10.75 -14.37
N PHE A 219 2.47 -10.93 -13.62
CA PHE A 219 2.13 -12.20 -13.00
C PHE A 219 1.34 -13.13 -13.93
N SER A 220 0.84 -12.59 -15.06
CA SER A 220 0.09 -13.38 -16.03
C SER A 220 0.94 -14.46 -16.73
N GLU A 221 2.26 -14.44 -16.55
CA GLU A 221 3.19 -15.47 -17.03
C GLU A 221 3.37 -16.64 -16.05
N ARG A 222 2.85 -16.55 -14.81
CA ARG A 222 2.97 -17.58 -13.76
C ARG A 222 1.59 -17.99 -13.22
N PRO A 223 0.72 -18.59 -14.05
CA PRO A 223 -0.60 -19.04 -13.61
C PRO A 223 -0.52 -20.11 -12.52
N VAL A 224 -1.44 -20.07 -11.55
CA VAL A 224 -1.56 -21.06 -10.47
C VAL A 224 -2.99 -21.60 -10.45
N ALA A 225 -3.18 -22.73 -11.14
CA ALA A 225 -4.50 -23.33 -11.32
C ALA A 225 -5.13 -23.80 -9.99
N PHE A 226 -6.45 -23.95 -9.98
CA PHE A 226 -7.15 -24.59 -8.88
C PHE A 226 -6.65 -26.02 -8.64
N GLY A 227 -6.36 -26.34 -7.38
CA GLY A 227 -5.83 -27.64 -6.97
C GLY A 227 -4.32 -27.80 -7.16
N ASP A 228 -3.59 -26.76 -7.56
CA ASP A 228 -2.12 -26.80 -7.62
C ASP A 228 -1.53 -27.15 -6.24
N ARG A 229 -0.59 -28.10 -6.19
CA ARG A 229 0.01 -28.60 -4.94
C ARG A 229 0.75 -27.51 -4.16
N SER A 230 1.25 -26.49 -4.85
CA SER A 230 1.95 -25.36 -4.23
C SER A 230 1.04 -24.50 -3.36
N LEU A 231 -0.28 -24.49 -3.62
CA LEU A 231 -1.26 -23.79 -2.81
C LEU A 231 -1.33 -24.33 -1.38
N LEU A 232 -1.19 -25.64 -1.19
CA LEU A 232 -1.20 -26.26 0.14
C LEU A 232 -0.07 -25.70 1.03
N ALA A 233 1.15 -25.64 0.48
CA ALA A 233 2.29 -25.08 1.20
C ALA A 233 2.14 -23.57 1.49
N MET A 234 1.45 -22.85 0.60
CA MET A 234 1.10 -21.44 0.81
C MET A 234 0.08 -21.29 1.93
N TYR A 235 -1.04 -22.04 1.92
CA TYR A 235 -2.04 -21.98 2.99
C TYR A 235 -1.44 -22.34 4.36
N ASP A 236 -0.60 -23.39 4.43
CA ASP A 236 0.09 -23.76 5.67
C ASP A 236 1.05 -22.66 6.16
N LEU A 237 1.71 -21.95 5.24
CA LEU A 237 2.54 -20.80 5.58
C LEU A 237 1.69 -19.63 6.07
N PHE A 238 0.60 -19.31 5.37
CA PHE A 238 -0.33 -18.26 5.74
C PHE A 238 -0.82 -18.44 7.17
N GLU A 239 -1.34 -19.62 7.54
CA GLU A 239 -1.79 -19.87 8.91
C GLU A 239 -0.66 -19.72 9.94
N ARG A 240 0.54 -20.23 9.63
CA ARG A 240 1.71 -20.07 10.51
C ARG A 240 2.07 -18.59 10.70
N ASN A 241 1.96 -17.79 9.65
CA ASN A 241 2.22 -16.35 9.70
C ASN A 241 1.15 -15.63 10.54
N ILE A 242 -0.14 -15.92 10.37
CA ILE A 242 -1.21 -15.37 11.22
C ILE A 242 -0.94 -15.68 12.70
N ARG A 243 -0.65 -16.94 13.03
CA ARG A 243 -0.32 -17.34 14.41
C ARG A 243 0.93 -16.64 14.93
N ALA A 244 1.92 -16.37 14.08
CA ALA A 244 3.11 -15.62 14.47
C ALA A 244 2.79 -14.15 14.77
N ILE A 245 1.96 -13.50 13.93
CA ILE A 245 1.52 -12.11 14.14
C ILE A 245 0.71 -12.00 15.43
N VAL A 246 -0.28 -12.87 15.63
CA VAL A 246 -1.15 -12.86 16.83
C VAL A 246 -0.32 -13.06 18.11
N ARG A 247 0.63 -14.00 18.11
CA ARG A 247 1.53 -14.21 19.26
C ARG A 247 2.37 -12.98 19.56
N ARG A 248 2.93 -12.32 18.53
CA ARG A 248 3.73 -11.09 18.70
C ARG A 248 2.91 -9.95 19.26
N ALA A 249 1.72 -9.71 18.70
CA ALA A 249 0.80 -8.67 19.16
C ALA A 249 0.43 -8.87 20.63
N ARG A 250 0.01 -10.09 21.02
CA ARG A 250 -0.34 -10.42 22.41
C ARG A 250 0.85 -10.28 23.36
N SER A 251 2.04 -10.68 22.91
CA SER A 251 3.27 -10.52 23.72
C SER A 251 3.65 -9.05 23.95
N ALA A 252 3.20 -8.15 23.07
CA ALA A 252 3.32 -6.70 23.22
C ALA A 252 2.14 -6.06 23.98
N GLY A 253 1.20 -6.86 24.50
CA GLY A 253 0.02 -6.39 25.24
C GLY A 253 -1.16 -5.96 24.36
N ALA A 254 -1.08 -6.15 23.04
CA ALA A 254 -2.13 -5.75 22.11
C ALA A 254 -3.16 -6.88 21.88
N GLN A 255 -4.42 -6.48 21.72
CA GLN A 255 -5.47 -7.33 21.15
C GLN A 255 -5.31 -7.44 19.62
N VAL A 256 -5.99 -8.41 19.03
CA VAL A 256 -5.99 -8.61 17.58
C VAL A 256 -7.42 -8.71 17.08
N ILE A 257 -7.68 -8.25 15.88
CA ILE A 257 -8.92 -8.45 15.13
C ILE A 257 -8.51 -9.08 13.80
N LEU A 258 -9.06 -10.25 13.49
CA LEU A 258 -8.88 -10.87 12.18
C LEU A 258 -10.02 -10.47 11.26
N CYS A 259 -9.71 -10.04 10.04
CA CYS A 259 -10.71 -9.78 9.02
C CYS A 259 -10.60 -10.83 7.92
N THR A 260 -11.71 -11.44 7.51
CA THR A 260 -11.76 -12.07 6.17
C THR A 260 -11.57 -10.99 5.10
N VAL A 261 -11.21 -11.39 3.88
CA VAL A 261 -10.96 -10.47 2.78
C VAL A 261 -12.16 -10.48 1.82
N ALA A 262 -12.82 -9.33 1.69
CA ALA A 262 -13.81 -9.08 0.66
C ALA A 262 -13.12 -8.73 -0.67
N VAL A 263 -13.70 -9.22 -1.78
CA VAL A 263 -13.20 -8.99 -3.13
C VAL A 263 -14.37 -8.75 -4.07
N ASN A 264 -14.13 -8.03 -5.17
CA ASN A 264 -15.13 -7.82 -6.20
C ASN A 264 -15.40 -9.12 -6.94
N LEU A 265 -16.65 -9.56 -6.91
CA LEU A 265 -17.10 -10.82 -7.49
C LEU A 265 -17.94 -10.56 -8.73
N ALA A 266 -19.03 -9.80 -8.61
CA ALA A 266 -20.03 -9.62 -9.66
C ALA A 266 -19.55 -8.69 -10.80
N ASP A 267 -18.77 -7.67 -10.46
CA ASP A 267 -18.30 -6.61 -11.37
C ASP A 267 -16.80 -6.75 -11.69
N CYS A 268 -16.28 -7.97 -11.57
CA CYS A 268 -14.91 -8.34 -11.94
C CYS A 268 -14.86 -9.79 -12.46
N PRO A 269 -15.02 -10.01 -13.77
CA PRO A 269 -14.89 -11.33 -14.39
C PRO A 269 -13.54 -11.99 -14.08
N PRO A 270 -13.45 -13.34 -14.08
CA PRO A 270 -12.17 -14.02 -13.91
C PRO A 270 -11.12 -13.54 -14.90
N PHE A 271 -9.87 -13.40 -14.44
CA PHE A 271 -8.76 -12.96 -15.27
C PHE A 271 -8.29 -14.05 -16.24
N GLY A 272 -8.53 -15.33 -15.91
CA GLY A 272 -8.24 -16.43 -16.83
C GLY A 272 -8.86 -17.77 -16.42
N GLY A 273 -8.83 -18.73 -17.35
CA GLY A 273 -9.27 -20.11 -17.14
C GLY A 273 -10.69 -20.40 -17.66
N PRO A 274 -10.88 -21.45 -18.50
CA PRO A 274 -12.20 -21.73 -19.09
C PRO A 274 -13.24 -22.15 -18.04
N LYS A 275 -12.84 -22.89 -17.00
CA LYS A 275 -13.73 -23.30 -15.92
C LYS A 275 -14.27 -22.11 -15.14
N ALA A 276 -13.41 -21.14 -14.81
CA ALA A 276 -13.81 -19.90 -14.16
C ALA A 276 -14.80 -19.09 -15.00
N ALA A 277 -14.52 -18.96 -16.30
CA ALA A 277 -15.41 -18.25 -17.23
C ALA A 277 -16.79 -18.91 -17.37
N VAL A 278 -16.87 -20.25 -17.33
CA VAL A 278 -18.14 -20.98 -17.36
C VAL A 278 -18.97 -20.71 -16.10
N GLU A 279 -18.37 -20.81 -14.91
CA GLU A 279 -19.07 -20.49 -13.65
C GLU A 279 -19.55 -19.04 -13.66
N PHE A 280 -18.71 -18.09 -14.07
CA PHE A 280 -19.10 -16.67 -14.13
C PHE A 280 -20.29 -16.42 -15.06
N LYS A 281 -20.33 -17.07 -16.23
CA LYS A 281 -21.46 -16.95 -17.19
C LYS A 281 -22.76 -17.54 -16.63
N ARG A 282 -22.69 -18.60 -15.81
CA ARG A 282 -23.86 -19.25 -15.20
C ARG A 282 -24.66 -18.31 -14.28
N VAL A 283 -24.00 -17.33 -13.68
CA VAL A 283 -24.58 -16.35 -12.75
C VAL A 283 -25.74 -15.58 -13.37
N ARG A 284 -25.67 -15.25 -14.67
CA ARG A 284 -26.76 -14.55 -15.37
C ARG A 284 -28.09 -15.31 -15.29
N GLY A 285 -28.05 -16.62 -15.49
CA GLY A 285 -29.24 -17.47 -15.43
C GLY A 285 -29.79 -17.60 -14.01
N LEU A 286 -28.92 -17.69 -13.00
CA LEU A 286 -29.32 -17.73 -11.59
C LEU A 286 -29.99 -16.43 -11.16
N ARG A 287 -29.41 -15.27 -11.53
CA ARG A 287 -30.00 -13.95 -11.26
C ARG A 287 -31.36 -13.77 -11.93
N ALA A 288 -31.50 -14.23 -13.18
CA ALA A 288 -32.78 -14.15 -13.91
C ALA A 288 -33.91 -14.95 -13.25
N ARG A 289 -33.58 -15.97 -12.43
CA ARG A 289 -34.55 -16.76 -11.66
C ARG A 289 -34.71 -16.30 -10.21
N GLY A 290 -34.09 -15.19 -9.82
CA GLY A 290 -34.12 -14.70 -8.44
C GLY A 290 -33.29 -15.53 -7.46
N GLU A 291 -32.42 -16.44 -7.92
CA GLU A 291 -31.59 -17.30 -7.08
C GLU A 291 -30.34 -16.55 -6.58
N THR A 292 -30.53 -15.49 -5.79
CA THR A 292 -29.47 -14.56 -5.34
C THR A 292 -28.34 -15.29 -4.59
N ILE A 293 -28.66 -16.15 -3.62
CA ILE A 293 -27.64 -16.90 -2.85
C ILE A 293 -26.82 -17.81 -3.77
N ALA A 294 -27.48 -18.60 -4.62
CA ALA A 294 -26.80 -19.50 -5.55
C ALA A 294 -25.95 -18.74 -6.57
N ALA A 295 -26.40 -17.56 -7.02
CA ALA A 295 -25.63 -16.66 -7.87
C ALA A 295 -24.35 -16.18 -7.19
N ARG A 296 -24.42 -15.77 -5.91
CA ARG A 296 -23.25 -15.32 -5.15
C ARG A 296 -22.23 -16.44 -4.93
N GLU A 297 -22.70 -17.62 -4.54
CA GLU A 297 -21.84 -18.80 -4.38
C GLU A 297 -21.19 -19.25 -5.71
N THR A 298 -21.89 -19.07 -6.83
CA THR A 298 -21.33 -19.34 -8.16
C THR A 298 -20.25 -18.34 -8.53
N LEU A 299 -20.39 -17.07 -8.14
CA LEU A 299 -19.33 -16.07 -8.32
C LEU A 299 -18.08 -16.40 -7.50
N LYS A 300 -18.24 -16.84 -6.24
CA LYS A 300 -17.12 -17.31 -5.40
C LYS A 300 -16.39 -18.49 -6.05
N ARG A 301 -17.12 -19.47 -6.59
CA ARG A 301 -16.52 -20.58 -7.36
C ARG A 301 -15.77 -20.08 -8.59
N ALA A 302 -16.31 -19.10 -9.33
CA ALA A 302 -15.63 -18.53 -10.48
C ALA A 302 -14.30 -17.87 -10.10
N ARG A 303 -14.27 -17.11 -8.98
CA ARG A 303 -13.04 -16.55 -8.40
C ARG A 303 -12.06 -17.65 -7.99
N ASP A 304 -12.52 -18.68 -7.29
CA ASP A 304 -11.63 -19.75 -6.81
C ASP A 304 -11.00 -20.55 -7.96
N LEU A 305 -11.69 -20.63 -9.11
CA LEU A 305 -11.20 -21.26 -10.34
C LEU A 305 -10.33 -20.34 -11.20
N ASP A 306 -10.21 -19.06 -10.85
CA ASP A 306 -9.46 -18.06 -11.61
C ASP A 306 -7.97 -18.43 -11.66
N LEU A 307 -7.39 -18.40 -12.87
CA LEU A 307 -6.07 -18.96 -13.14
C LEU A 307 -4.93 -18.13 -12.51
N TYR A 308 -5.11 -16.82 -12.40
CA TYR A 308 -4.05 -15.90 -11.96
C TYR A 308 -4.12 -15.54 -10.47
N ARG A 309 -5.25 -15.82 -9.82
CA ARG A 309 -5.44 -15.68 -8.36
C ARG A 309 -4.97 -14.34 -7.77
N PHE A 310 -5.43 -13.24 -8.35
CA PHE A 310 -5.22 -11.87 -7.83
C PHE A 310 -6.16 -11.48 -6.68
N ARG A 311 -6.94 -12.44 -6.16
CA ARG A 311 -7.97 -12.25 -5.14
C ARG A 311 -7.80 -13.33 -4.08
N ALA A 312 -8.06 -12.99 -2.81
CA ALA A 312 -8.20 -13.98 -1.75
C ALA A 312 -9.32 -14.97 -2.11
N ASP A 313 -9.03 -16.27 -2.00
CA ASP A 313 -9.99 -17.35 -2.30
C ASP A 313 -10.79 -17.79 -1.07
N SER A 314 -11.81 -18.62 -1.29
CA SER A 314 -12.66 -19.13 -0.19
C SER A 314 -11.82 -19.84 0.88
N VAL A 315 -10.76 -20.56 0.46
CA VAL A 315 -9.93 -21.35 1.38
C VAL A 315 -9.17 -20.44 2.36
N LEU A 316 -8.65 -19.30 1.90
CA LEU A 316 -8.03 -18.30 2.79
C LEU A 316 -9.04 -17.72 3.78
N ASN A 317 -10.22 -17.34 3.32
CA ASN A 317 -11.27 -16.78 4.19
C ASN A 317 -11.75 -17.80 5.23
N ASP A 318 -11.97 -19.05 4.84
CA ASP A 318 -12.37 -20.12 5.77
C ASP A 318 -11.31 -20.42 6.81
N ARG A 319 -10.02 -20.39 6.42
CA ARG A 319 -8.91 -20.54 7.37
C ARG A 319 -8.82 -19.36 8.33
N LEU A 320 -9.08 -18.13 7.89
CA LEU A 320 -9.15 -16.96 8.78
C LEU A 320 -10.28 -17.10 9.81
N ARG A 321 -11.48 -17.52 9.37
CA ARG A 321 -12.61 -17.79 10.28
C ARG A 321 -12.24 -18.84 11.33
N LYS A 322 -11.66 -19.96 10.89
CA LYS A 322 -11.21 -21.04 11.77
C LYS A 322 -10.13 -20.57 12.76
N LEU A 323 -9.13 -19.84 12.27
CA LEU A 323 -8.06 -19.29 13.10
C LEU A 323 -8.57 -18.30 14.15
N ALA A 324 -9.54 -17.45 13.81
CA ALA A 324 -10.13 -16.52 14.76
C ALA A 324 -10.78 -17.27 15.94
N ALA A 325 -11.56 -18.31 15.63
CA ALA A 325 -12.17 -19.18 16.63
C ALA A 325 -11.12 -19.91 17.49
N GLU A 326 -10.12 -20.54 16.86
CA GLU A 326 -9.07 -21.29 17.56
C GLU A 326 -8.20 -20.41 18.46
N LEU A 327 -7.90 -19.18 18.02
CA LEU A 327 -7.04 -18.26 18.75
C LEU A 327 -7.80 -17.45 19.79
N GLY A 328 -9.14 -17.49 19.80
CA GLY A 328 -9.98 -16.65 20.66
C GLY A 328 -9.80 -15.17 20.35
N THR A 329 -9.82 -14.82 19.07
CA THR A 329 -9.61 -13.45 18.57
C THR A 329 -10.88 -12.98 17.87
N PRO A 330 -11.35 -11.73 18.09
CA PRO A 330 -12.47 -11.16 17.34
C PRO A 330 -12.31 -11.32 15.82
N LEU A 331 -13.41 -11.66 15.15
CA LEU A 331 -13.51 -11.83 13.71
C LEU A 331 -14.42 -10.74 13.12
N VAL A 332 -13.93 -10.04 12.10
CA VAL A 332 -14.75 -9.25 11.18
C VAL A 332 -14.88 -10.03 9.88
N ASP A 333 -16.06 -10.62 9.65
CA ASP A 333 -16.34 -11.36 8.41
C ASP A 333 -16.71 -10.39 7.28
N ALA A 334 -15.71 -9.67 6.77
CA ALA A 334 -15.89 -8.72 5.67
C ALA A 334 -16.46 -9.37 4.41
N GLU A 335 -16.15 -10.63 4.10
CA GLU A 335 -16.75 -11.31 2.94
C GLU A 335 -18.28 -11.39 3.13
N ARG A 336 -18.75 -11.78 4.32
CA ARG A 336 -20.17 -11.78 4.65
C ARG A 336 -20.79 -10.39 4.63
N VAL A 337 -20.13 -9.38 5.19
CA VAL A 337 -20.63 -7.98 5.19
C VAL A 337 -20.89 -7.46 3.76
N PHE A 338 -20.04 -7.83 2.81
CA PHE A 338 -20.19 -7.42 1.41
C PHE A 338 -21.19 -8.32 0.66
N ASP A 339 -21.28 -9.61 0.99
CA ASP A 339 -22.31 -10.50 0.44
C ASP A 339 -23.72 -10.07 0.87
N GLU A 340 -23.89 -9.65 2.12
CA GLU A 340 -25.16 -9.12 2.64
C GLU A 340 -25.56 -7.81 1.93
N ALA A 341 -24.60 -6.92 1.67
CA ALA A 341 -24.84 -5.72 0.87
C ALA A 341 -25.32 -6.06 -0.54
N TRP A 342 -24.66 -7.03 -1.17
CA TRP A 342 -25.02 -7.50 -2.51
C TRP A 342 -26.40 -8.16 -2.55
N ALA A 343 -26.73 -8.98 -1.54
CA ALA A 343 -28.06 -9.57 -1.40
C ALA A 343 -29.15 -8.52 -1.15
N GLY A 344 -28.80 -7.43 -0.46
CA GLY A 344 -29.65 -6.25 -0.26
C GLY A 344 -29.79 -5.34 -1.47
N GLY A 345 -29.12 -5.65 -2.59
CA GLY A 345 -29.26 -4.95 -3.87
C GLY A 345 -28.13 -3.98 -4.20
N THR A 346 -27.10 -3.82 -3.35
CA THR A 346 -25.93 -2.98 -3.64
C THR A 346 -24.98 -3.71 -4.61
N PRO A 347 -24.76 -3.20 -5.84
CA PRO A 347 -23.79 -3.80 -6.76
C PRO A 347 -22.35 -3.75 -6.23
N ASP A 348 -21.50 -4.72 -6.60
CA ASP A 348 -20.09 -4.69 -6.20
C ASP A 348 -19.38 -3.46 -6.80
N ALA A 349 -19.81 -3.01 -7.98
CA ALA A 349 -19.38 -1.76 -8.62
C ALA A 349 -19.51 -0.50 -7.76
N GLU A 350 -20.42 -0.48 -6.78
CA GLU A 350 -20.56 0.65 -5.84
C GLU A 350 -19.59 0.54 -4.67
N LEU A 351 -19.04 -0.65 -4.40
CA LEU A 351 -18.17 -0.93 -3.26
C LEU A 351 -16.71 -1.15 -3.67
N PHE A 352 -16.44 -1.47 -4.93
CA PHE A 352 -15.12 -1.75 -5.46
C PHE A 352 -14.82 -0.96 -6.73
N VAL A 353 -13.58 -0.44 -6.81
CA VAL A 353 -13.08 0.26 -8.01
C VAL A 353 -12.42 -0.72 -9.01
N ASP A 354 -11.88 -1.82 -8.50
CA ASP A 354 -11.33 -2.92 -9.30
C ASP A 354 -11.64 -4.29 -8.66
N HIS A 355 -10.79 -5.30 -8.89
CA HIS A 355 -10.91 -6.63 -8.32
C HIS A 355 -10.87 -6.73 -6.78
N VAL A 356 -10.22 -5.79 -6.07
CA VAL A 356 -10.01 -5.86 -4.60
C VAL A 356 -10.05 -4.50 -3.91
N HIS A 357 -9.80 -3.40 -4.62
CA HIS A 357 -9.73 -2.06 -4.04
C HIS A 357 -11.11 -1.43 -3.95
N PHE A 358 -11.33 -0.62 -2.91
CA PHE A 358 -12.64 -0.12 -2.52
C PHE A 358 -12.95 1.25 -3.13
N THR A 359 -14.23 1.50 -3.36
CA THR A 359 -14.76 2.88 -3.46
C THR A 359 -14.79 3.53 -2.08
N PHE A 360 -15.12 4.82 -1.99
CA PHE A 360 -15.34 5.48 -0.70
C PHE A 360 -16.42 4.77 0.14
N ALA A 361 -17.53 4.35 -0.50
CA ALA A 361 -18.61 3.60 0.13
C ALA A 361 -18.15 2.21 0.62
N GLY A 362 -17.36 1.50 -0.18
CA GLY A 362 -16.76 0.21 0.22
C GLY A 362 -15.83 0.36 1.42
N THR A 363 -14.99 1.40 1.41
CA THR A 363 -14.11 1.73 2.53
C THR A 363 -14.91 2.05 3.79
N HIS A 364 -15.95 2.88 3.69
CA HIS A 364 -16.84 3.21 4.81
C HIS A 364 -17.49 1.97 5.41
N ARG A 365 -18.01 1.07 4.56
CA ARG A 365 -18.61 -0.20 4.99
C ARG A 365 -17.62 -1.08 5.73
N LEU A 366 -16.41 -1.28 5.17
CA LEU A 366 -15.36 -2.08 5.82
C LEU A 366 -14.93 -1.46 7.15
N ALA A 367 -14.67 -0.15 7.16
CA ALA A 367 -14.24 0.57 8.36
C ALA A 367 -15.31 0.52 9.47
N THR A 368 -16.59 0.64 9.13
CA THR A 368 -17.70 0.55 10.10
C THR A 368 -17.79 -0.85 10.71
N ALA A 369 -17.62 -1.91 9.91
CA ALA A 369 -17.58 -3.27 10.42
C ALA A 369 -16.41 -3.51 11.38
N ILE A 370 -15.22 -2.97 11.05
CA ILE A 370 -14.04 -3.03 11.93
C ILE A 370 -14.25 -2.19 13.19
N ALA A 371 -14.86 -1.00 13.07
CA ALA A 371 -15.15 -0.13 14.19
C ALA A 371 -16.07 -0.81 15.22
N GLY A 372 -17.06 -1.59 14.76
CA GLY A 372 -17.88 -2.42 15.63
C GLY A 372 -17.08 -3.43 16.46
N ALA A 373 -16.08 -4.08 15.86
CA ALA A 373 -15.19 -5.00 16.57
C ALA A 373 -14.25 -4.27 17.55
N VAL A 374 -13.76 -3.08 17.20
CA VAL A 374 -12.97 -2.24 18.12
C VAL A 374 -13.83 -1.76 19.30
N ALA A 375 -15.06 -1.33 19.06
CA ALA A 375 -15.99 -0.93 20.13
C ALA A 375 -16.31 -2.09 21.07
N GLY A 376 -16.41 -3.33 20.57
CA GLY A 376 -16.55 -4.51 21.41
C GLY A 376 -15.35 -4.77 22.35
N LEU A 377 -14.16 -4.28 22.01
CA LEU A 377 -12.97 -4.33 22.88
C LEU A 377 -12.89 -3.16 23.88
N TYR A 378 -13.60 -2.06 23.61
CA TYR A 378 -13.60 -0.82 24.41
C TYR A 378 -15.03 -0.29 24.62
N PRO A 379 -15.96 -1.09 25.19
CA PRO A 379 -17.36 -0.73 25.31
C PRO A 379 -17.59 0.57 26.11
N GLU A 380 -16.70 0.90 27.04
CA GLU A 380 -16.73 2.13 27.82
C GLU A 380 -16.57 3.41 26.97
N CYS A 381 -15.86 3.32 25.85
CA CYS A 381 -15.72 4.42 24.90
C CYS A 381 -16.97 4.58 23.99
N PHE A 382 -17.84 3.56 23.96
CA PHE A 382 -18.97 3.44 23.04
C PHE A 382 -20.23 2.89 23.76
N PRO A 383 -20.79 3.60 24.75
CA PRO A 383 -21.97 3.13 25.49
C PRO A 383 -23.22 2.98 24.59
N ASP A 384 -23.34 3.82 23.56
CA ASP A 384 -24.38 3.74 22.51
C ASP A 384 -23.78 4.24 21.18
N PRO A 385 -23.08 3.38 20.41
CA PRO A 385 -22.33 3.82 19.24
C PRO A 385 -23.26 4.20 18.08
N ALA A 386 -23.36 5.49 17.80
CA ALA A 386 -23.96 6.02 16.58
C ALA A 386 -22.89 6.22 15.50
N TRP A 387 -22.71 5.21 14.64
CA TRP A 387 -21.74 5.28 13.53
C TRP A 387 -22.08 6.41 12.55
N PRO A 388 -21.11 7.24 12.13
CA PRO A 388 -21.36 8.27 11.12
C PRO A 388 -21.74 7.63 9.78
N ASP A 389 -22.67 8.26 9.06
CA ASP A 389 -22.98 7.89 7.69
C ASP A 389 -21.85 8.28 6.71
N GLU A 390 -21.98 7.85 5.45
CA GLU A 390 -20.99 8.16 4.42
C GLU A 390 -20.84 9.67 4.22
N ALA A 391 -21.94 10.43 4.24
CA ALA A 391 -21.94 11.87 4.01
C ALA A 391 -21.10 12.62 5.07
N ARG A 392 -21.25 12.27 6.34
CA ARG A 392 -20.45 12.82 7.44
C ARG A 392 -18.97 12.45 7.32
N CYS A 393 -18.66 11.22 6.89
CA CYS A 393 -17.28 10.81 6.61
C CYS A 393 -16.69 11.57 5.42
N ARG A 394 -17.45 11.77 4.34
CA ARG A 394 -17.04 12.60 3.19
C ARG A 394 -16.69 14.01 3.64
N GLU A 395 -17.53 14.60 4.51
CA GLU A 395 -17.29 15.93 5.07
C GLU A 395 -15.95 16.00 5.82
N ARG A 396 -15.78 15.10 6.80
CA ARG A 396 -14.61 15.06 7.69
C ARG A 396 -13.29 14.74 7.01
N LEU A 397 -13.32 13.89 5.99
CA LEU A 397 -12.12 13.48 5.26
C LEU A 397 -11.74 14.43 4.11
N PHE A 398 -12.48 15.53 3.92
CA PHE A 398 -12.28 16.42 2.78
C PHE A 398 -12.40 15.70 1.41
N TYR A 399 -13.33 14.75 1.32
CA TYR A 399 -13.62 14.08 0.05
C TYR A 399 -14.41 15.04 -0.86
N THR A 400 -13.89 15.27 -2.07
CA THR A 400 -14.41 16.27 -3.03
C THR A 400 -14.56 15.66 -4.43
N PRO A 401 -15.22 16.36 -5.38
CA PRO A 401 -15.26 15.93 -6.78
C PRO A 401 -13.88 15.70 -7.42
N TRP A 402 -12.82 16.39 -6.96
CA TRP A 402 -11.45 16.15 -7.41
C TRP A 402 -10.95 14.77 -7.00
N SER A 403 -11.23 14.36 -5.76
CA SER A 403 -10.89 13.03 -5.24
C SER A 403 -11.58 11.93 -6.05
N GLU A 404 -12.87 12.12 -6.37
CA GLU A 404 -13.64 11.20 -7.22
C GLU A 404 -13.06 11.15 -8.65
N GLN A 405 -12.69 12.30 -9.21
CA GLN A 405 -12.15 12.37 -10.57
C GLN A 405 -10.77 11.70 -10.65
N GLN A 406 -9.92 11.94 -9.65
CA GLN A 406 -8.61 11.29 -9.55
C GLN A 406 -8.76 9.77 -9.51
N MET A 407 -9.69 9.25 -8.71
CA MET A 407 -10.00 7.81 -8.67
C MET A 407 -10.42 7.30 -10.05
N ALA A 408 -11.35 7.99 -10.72
CA ALA A 408 -11.83 7.61 -12.05
C ALA A 408 -10.71 7.59 -13.09
N LEU A 409 -9.82 8.58 -13.09
CA LEU A 409 -8.70 8.68 -14.03
C LEU A 409 -7.65 7.59 -13.79
N ILE A 410 -7.32 7.28 -12.53
CA ILE A 410 -6.42 6.16 -12.20
C ILE A 410 -7.03 4.84 -12.68
N MET A 411 -8.33 4.62 -12.47
CA MET A 411 -9.00 3.41 -12.94
C MET A 411 -9.09 3.33 -14.47
N LEU A 412 -9.27 4.45 -15.17
CA LEU A 412 -9.22 4.51 -16.62
C LEU A 412 -7.85 4.05 -17.14
N ASP A 413 -6.78 4.57 -16.56
CA ASP A 413 -5.42 4.18 -16.93
C ASP A 413 -5.16 2.69 -16.66
N ARG A 414 -5.48 2.19 -15.46
CA ARG A 414 -5.29 0.77 -15.13
C ARG A 414 -6.06 -0.16 -16.08
N ARG A 415 -7.29 0.21 -16.47
CA ARG A 415 -8.15 -0.61 -17.35
C ARG A 415 -7.75 -0.57 -18.83
N ARG A 416 -6.89 0.37 -19.23
CA ARG A 416 -6.29 0.41 -20.57
C ARG A 416 -5.10 -0.54 -20.72
N HIS A 417 -4.66 -1.16 -19.63
CA HIS A 417 -3.49 -2.03 -19.61
C HIS A 417 -3.87 -3.45 -19.13
N PRO A 418 -3.06 -4.47 -19.48
CA PRO A 418 -3.24 -5.81 -18.95
C PRO A 418 -3.12 -5.87 -17.42
N PRO A 419 -3.86 -6.80 -16.77
CA PRO A 419 -4.75 -7.80 -17.35
C PRO A 419 -6.20 -7.31 -17.52
N PHE A 420 -6.52 -6.09 -17.09
CA PHE A 420 -7.88 -5.55 -17.12
C PHE A 420 -8.39 -5.33 -18.55
N ASP A 421 -7.51 -4.93 -19.46
CA ASP A 421 -7.82 -4.75 -20.89
C ASP A 421 -8.42 -5.99 -21.57
N ARG A 422 -8.14 -7.18 -21.03
CA ARG A 422 -8.58 -8.49 -21.51
C ARG A 422 -9.87 -9.00 -20.86
N GLN A 423 -10.42 -8.31 -19.85
CA GLN A 423 -11.64 -8.75 -19.20
C GLN A 423 -12.87 -8.52 -20.10
N ALA A 424 -13.83 -9.46 -20.03
CA ALA A 424 -15.01 -9.44 -20.89
C ALA A 424 -15.91 -8.21 -20.70
N ASP A 425 -15.86 -7.56 -19.53
CA ASP A 425 -16.65 -6.37 -19.20
C ASP A 425 -15.89 -5.05 -19.42
N ASN A 426 -14.61 -5.09 -19.82
CA ASN A 426 -13.75 -3.91 -19.78
C ASN A 426 -14.25 -2.74 -20.63
N ARG A 427 -14.83 -3.02 -21.81
CA ARG A 427 -15.43 -1.97 -22.67
C ARG A 427 -16.55 -1.21 -21.95
N THR A 428 -17.38 -1.92 -21.19
CA THR A 428 -18.47 -1.32 -20.41
C THR A 428 -17.91 -0.48 -19.25
N GLN A 429 -16.88 -1.00 -18.57
CA GLN A 429 -16.23 -0.31 -17.45
C GLN A 429 -15.52 0.97 -17.89
N LEU A 430 -14.80 0.94 -19.02
CA LEU A 430 -14.16 2.13 -19.59
C LEU A 430 -15.20 3.21 -19.90
N LYS A 431 -16.30 2.86 -20.59
CA LYS A 431 -17.37 3.81 -20.90
C LYS A 431 -18.00 4.42 -19.64
N ARG A 432 -18.21 3.61 -18.59
CA ARG A 432 -18.72 4.09 -17.30
C ARG A 432 -17.78 5.11 -16.67
N LEU A 433 -16.49 4.80 -16.61
CA LEU A 433 -15.47 5.66 -16.02
C LEU A 433 -15.26 6.95 -16.85
N GLU A 434 -15.32 6.89 -18.18
CA GLU A 434 -15.25 8.07 -19.06
C GLU A 434 -16.46 9.00 -18.88
N ASN A 435 -17.66 8.43 -18.71
CA ASN A 435 -18.84 9.22 -18.39
C ASN A 435 -18.72 9.88 -17.01
N GLU A 436 -18.22 9.12 -16.03
CA GLU A 436 -18.04 9.60 -14.67
C GLU A 436 -17.00 10.71 -14.60
N ALA A 437 -15.85 10.55 -15.26
CA ALA A 437 -14.82 11.59 -15.35
C ALA A 437 -15.36 12.88 -15.98
N ARG A 438 -16.22 12.78 -17.01
CA ARG A 438 -16.88 13.93 -17.64
C ARG A 438 -17.89 14.61 -16.71
N ARG A 439 -18.71 13.82 -16.00
CA ARG A 439 -19.66 14.33 -14.99
C ARG A 439 -18.92 15.12 -13.91
N LEU A 440 -17.84 14.54 -13.39
CA LEU A 440 -17.02 15.14 -12.35
C LEU A 440 -16.29 16.39 -12.83
N ALA A 441 -15.81 16.43 -14.08
CA ALA A 441 -15.23 17.65 -14.66
C ALA A 441 -16.22 18.83 -14.67
N SER A 442 -17.52 18.57 -14.92
CA SER A 442 -18.56 19.60 -14.86
C SER A 442 -18.86 20.08 -13.44
N LEU A 443 -18.78 19.19 -12.44
CA LEU A 443 -18.92 19.59 -11.03
C LEU A 443 -17.72 20.39 -10.56
N ILE A 444 -16.52 19.97 -10.98
CA ILE A 444 -15.27 20.66 -10.71
C ILE A 444 -15.33 22.08 -11.28
N SER A 445 -15.71 22.26 -12.56
CA SER A 445 -15.72 23.59 -13.18
C SER A 445 -16.66 24.59 -12.51
N SER A 446 -17.72 24.11 -11.86
CA SER A 446 -18.73 24.93 -11.16
C SER A 446 -18.54 25.03 -9.64
N ALA A 447 -17.50 24.40 -9.08
CA ALA A 447 -17.29 24.38 -7.63
C ALA A 447 -16.88 25.75 -7.05
N ASP A 448 -17.41 26.08 -5.87
CA ASP A 448 -17.05 27.25 -5.08
C ASP A 448 -15.73 27.01 -4.32
N LEU A 449 -14.65 27.64 -4.78
CA LEU A 449 -13.32 27.52 -4.16
C LEU A 449 -13.23 28.20 -2.79
N ASP A 450 -14.04 29.23 -2.52
CA ASP A 450 -14.02 29.94 -1.23
C ASP A 450 -14.76 29.13 -0.16
N GLU A 451 -15.84 28.45 -0.53
CA GLU A 451 -16.47 27.45 0.35
C GLU A 451 -15.52 26.29 0.66
N LEU A 452 -14.87 25.71 -0.36
CA LEU A 452 -13.90 24.64 -0.17
C LEU A 452 -12.70 25.08 0.69
N GLY A 453 -12.17 26.28 0.47
CA GLY A 453 -11.11 26.87 1.29
C GLY A 453 -11.53 27.03 2.74
N ARG A 454 -12.74 27.56 3.01
CA ARG A 454 -13.29 27.66 4.37
C ARG A 454 -13.46 26.29 5.04
N ARG A 455 -13.89 25.28 4.28
CA ARG A 455 -14.00 23.90 4.79
C ARG A 455 -12.63 23.31 5.12
N TYR A 456 -11.64 23.48 4.24
CA TYR A 456 -10.26 23.05 4.49
C TYR A 456 -9.71 23.69 5.77
N GLU A 457 -9.86 25.00 5.95
CA GLU A 457 -9.32 25.67 7.14
C GLU A 457 -9.99 25.22 8.45
N ARG A 458 -11.31 24.98 8.44
CA ARG A 458 -12.02 24.38 9.58
C ARG A 458 -11.45 23.00 9.94
N LEU A 459 -11.29 22.13 8.94
CA LEU A 459 -10.78 20.77 9.15
C LEU A 459 -9.34 20.80 9.64
N ARG A 460 -8.47 21.60 9.01
CA ARG A 460 -7.06 21.75 9.39
C ARG A 460 -6.89 22.28 10.80
N THR A 461 -7.75 23.21 11.24
CA THR A 461 -7.74 23.73 12.62
C THR A 461 -8.09 22.63 13.62
N SER A 462 -9.06 21.77 13.29
CA SER A 462 -9.47 20.66 14.16
C SER A 462 -8.51 19.46 14.15
N SER A 463 -7.67 19.33 13.11
CA SER A 463 -6.79 18.18 12.87
C SER A 463 -5.43 18.63 12.32
N PRO A 464 -4.60 19.33 13.11
CA PRO A 464 -3.36 19.96 12.63
C PRO A 464 -2.25 18.98 12.22
N ASP A 465 -2.32 17.73 12.70
CA ASP A 465 -1.37 16.65 12.37
C ASP A 465 -1.81 15.84 11.14
N ASP A 466 -2.98 16.14 10.58
CA ASP A 466 -3.50 15.50 9.39
C ASP A 466 -2.81 16.05 8.13
N PHE A 467 -1.72 15.40 7.74
CA PHE A 467 -0.92 15.80 6.59
C PHE A 467 -1.62 15.55 5.25
N PHE A 468 -2.70 14.76 5.15
CA PHE A 468 -3.39 14.54 3.88
C PHE A 468 -4.21 15.75 3.43
N LEU A 469 -4.88 16.43 4.37
CA LEU A 469 -5.70 17.62 4.08
C LEU A 469 -4.95 18.69 3.25
N PRO A 470 -3.73 19.13 3.62
CA PRO A 470 -3.01 20.12 2.82
C PRO A 470 -2.54 19.57 1.46
N PHE A 471 -2.31 18.26 1.29
CA PHE A 471 -2.03 17.70 -0.03
C PHE A 471 -3.27 17.70 -0.93
N ASP A 472 -4.44 17.33 -0.39
CA ASP A 472 -5.70 17.36 -1.15
C ASP A 472 -6.08 18.80 -1.54
N TRP A 473 -5.97 19.75 -0.61
CA TRP A 473 -6.20 21.17 -0.92
C TRP A 473 -5.15 21.74 -1.88
N GLY A 474 -3.87 21.41 -1.68
CA GLY A 474 -2.79 21.79 -2.58
C GLY A 474 -2.99 21.27 -4.01
N ALA A 475 -3.54 20.07 -4.17
CA ALA A 475 -3.89 19.52 -5.48
C ALA A 475 -4.99 20.33 -6.18
N ILE A 476 -6.03 20.74 -5.44
CA ILE A 476 -7.11 21.61 -5.96
C ILE A 476 -6.54 22.98 -6.36
N LEU A 477 -5.66 23.57 -5.55
CA LEU A 477 -5.01 24.84 -5.87
C LEU A 477 -4.12 24.74 -7.12
N CYS A 478 -3.39 23.64 -7.28
CA CYS A 478 -2.61 23.34 -8.49
C CYS A 478 -3.49 23.22 -9.73
N ASP A 479 -4.62 22.50 -9.65
CA ASP A 479 -5.59 22.40 -10.75
C ASP A 479 -6.15 23.77 -11.16
N ARG A 480 -6.25 24.70 -10.20
CA ARG A 480 -6.69 26.09 -10.42
C ARG A 480 -5.56 27.07 -10.71
N GLU A 481 -4.37 26.56 -10.97
CA GLU A 481 -3.17 27.35 -11.28
C GLU A 481 -2.80 28.38 -10.20
N ARG A 482 -3.28 28.20 -8.96
CA ARG A 482 -2.92 29.03 -7.79
C ARG A 482 -1.60 28.56 -7.20
N TRP A 483 -0.54 28.63 -7.99
CA TRP A 483 0.75 27.99 -7.70
C TRP A 483 1.37 28.46 -6.38
N ASP A 484 1.37 29.76 -6.08
CA ASP A 484 1.96 30.29 -4.85
C ASP A 484 1.23 29.82 -3.59
N ASP A 485 -0.10 29.80 -3.62
CA ASP A 485 -0.93 29.29 -2.53
C ASP A 485 -0.71 27.78 -2.34
N ALA A 486 -0.68 27.04 -3.44
CA ALA A 486 -0.42 25.60 -3.43
C ALA A 486 0.95 25.31 -2.80
N ILE A 487 2.01 26.00 -3.25
CA ILE A 487 3.37 25.81 -2.75
C ILE A 487 3.45 26.09 -1.25
N LYS A 488 2.83 27.18 -0.77
CA LYS A 488 2.82 27.51 0.66
C LYS A 488 2.22 26.38 1.50
N VAL A 489 1.07 25.85 1.08
CA VAL A 489 0.37 24.77 1.79
C VAL A 489 1.16 23.47 1.73
N LEU A 490 1.63 23.10 0.54
CA LEU A 490 2.32 21.85 0.26
C LEU A 490 3.70 21.74 0.94
N LEU A 491 4.47 22.82 0.97
CA LEU A 491 5.77 22.83 1.66
C LEU A 491 5.61 22.71 3.17
N SER A 492 4.60 23.35 3.76
CA SER A 492 4.30 23.20 5.19
C SER A 492 3.84 21.77 5.53
N ALA A 493 3.12 21.11 4.63
CA ALA A 493 2.71 19.71 4.79
C ALA A 493 3.89 18.74 4.76
N LEU A 494 4.89 19.00 3.92
CA LEU A 494 6.09 18.17 3.82
C LEU A 494 6.90 18.10 5.12
N GLU A 495 6.79 19.10 5.99
CA GLU A 495 7.43 19.09 7.31
C GLU A 495 6.89 17.95 8.21
N LEU A 496 5.66 17.49 7.99
CA LEU A 496 5.03 16.39 8.73
C LEU A 496 5.48 15.01 8.23
N VAL A 497 5.87 14.91 6.96
CA VAL A 497 6.26 13.65 6.29
C VAL A 497 7.62 13.78 5.59
N PRO A 498 8.69 14.20 6.29
CA PRO A 498 9.93 14.64 5.66
C PRO A 498 10.68 13.52 4.91
N LEU A 499 10.47 12.26 5.30
CA LEU A 499 11.13 11.09 4.71
C LEU A 499 10.27 10.39 3.63
N HIS A 500 9.02 10.79 3.46
CA HIS A 500 8.12 10.16 2.51
C HIS A 500 8.35 10.73 1.09
N PHE A 501 9.00 9.96 0.21
CA PHE A 501 9.39 10.47 -1.11
C PHE A 501 8.20 10.85 -2.00
N GLU A 502 7.09 10.09 -1.96
CA GLU A 502 5.96 10.32 -2.86
C GLU A 502 5.28 11.68 -2.58
N ALA A 503 5.23 12.09 -1.32
CA ALA A 503 4.72 13.40 -0.89
C ALA A 503 5.48 14.58 -1.53
N ARG A 504 6.71 14.37 -2.02
CA ARG A 504 7.55 15.42 -2.63
C ARG A 504 7.14 15.74 -4.07
N LYS A 505 6.38 14.86 -4.74
CA LYS A 505 6.02 14.99 -6.16
C LYS A 505 5.20 16.24 -6.44
N LEU A 506 4.06 16.39 -5.76
CA LEU A 506 3.12 17.49 -5.98
C LEU A 506 3.73 18.87 -5.63
N PRO A 507 4.42 19.06 -4.49
CA PRO A 507 5.13 20.31 -4.21
C PRO A 507 6.21 20.64 -5.25
N ALA A 508 6.98 19.64 -5.71
CA ALA A 508 8.00 19.85 -6.74
C ALA A 508 7.37 20.23 -8.11
N LEU A 509 6.27 19.59 -8.49
CA LEU A 509 5.51 19.95 -9.69
C LEU A 509 4.97 21.38 -9.58
N ALA A 510 4.37 21.74 -8.45
CA ALA A 510 3.85 23.09 -8.19
C ALA A 510 4.97 24.14 -8.28
N LEU A 511 6.13 23.88 -7.68
CA LEU A 511 7.31 24.75 -7.77
C LEU A 511 7.78 24.94 -9.22
N CYS A 512 7.88 23.88 -10.03
CA CYS A 512 8.21 24.01 -11.45
C CYS A 512 7.18 24.83 -12.22
N ARG A 513 5.89 24.58 -12.00
CA ARG A 513 4.79 25.33 -12.64
C ARG A 513 4.78 26.80 -12.22
N GLY A 514 5.13 27.07 -10.97
CA GLY A 514 5.33 28.41 -10.42
C GLY A 514 6.73 28.98 -10.65
N GLY A 515 7.48 28.50 -11.66
CA GLY A 515 8.75 29.10 -12.11
C GLY A 515 9.97 28.92 -11.18
N ARG A 516 9.93 27.97 -10.24
CA ARG A 516 10.98 27.69 -9.23
C ARG A 516 11.58 26.27 -9.36
N PRO A 517 12.10 25.86 -10.52
CA PRO A 517 12.61 24.50 -10.75
C PRO A 517 13.83 24.15 -9.89
N GLU A 518 14.63 25.14 -9.49
CA GLU A 518 15.77 24.91 -8.61
C GLU A 518 15.32 24.49 -7.19
N GLN A 519 14.28 25.14 -6.66
CA GLN A 519 13.69 24.77 -5.38
C GLN A 519 13.01 23.40 -5.48
N ALA A 520 12.34 23.11 -6.62
CA ALA A 520 11.76 21.79 -6.88
C ALA A 520 12.80 20.67 -6.81
N ALA A 521 14.00 20.88 -7.38
CA ALA A 521 15.10 19.94 -7.24
C ALA A 521 15.51 19.74 -5.77
N GLY A 522 15.57 20.82 -4.97
CA GLY A 522 15.83 20.73 -3.53
C GLY A 522 14.78 19.90 -2.79
N VAL A 523 13.50 20.12 -3.08
CA VAL A 523 12.38 19.35 -2.51
C VAL A 523 12.48 17.86 -2.85
N LEU A 524 12.75 17.50 -4.11
CA LEU A 524 12.88 16.10 -4.50
C LEU A 524 14.06 15.40 -3.79
N LEU A 525 15.19 16.10 -3.66
CA LEU A 525 16.36 15.56 -2.96
C LEU A 525 16.09 15.37 -1.47
N GLY A 526 15.33 16.28 -0.86
CA GLY A 526 15.08 16.30 0.59
C GLY A 526 16.35 16.52 1.41
N THR A 527 16.23 16.31 2.71
CA THR A 527 17.32 16.56 3.68
C THR A 527 18.20 15.32 3.94
N ASP A 528 17.71 14.12 3.69
CA ASP A 528 18.48 12.88 3.86
C ASP A 528 19.48 12.69 2.71
N ALA A 529 20.74 12.39 3.04
CA ALA A 529 21.78 12.08 2.07
C ALA A 529 21.52 10.77 1.32
N ARG A 530 20.78 9.83 1.94
CA ARG A 530 20.35 8.56 1.36
C ARG A 530 19.25 8.84 0.34
N ARG A 531 19.67 8.86 -0.92
CA ARG A 531 18.80 9.01 -2.09
C ARG A 531 18.55 7.64 -2.69
N GLY A 532 17.38 7.44 -3.27
CA GLY A 532 16.99 6.20 -3.90
C GLY A 532 16.59 6.37 -5.37
N TYR A 533 16.11 5.27 -5.94
CA TYR A 533 15.42 5.22 -7.21
C TYR A 533 14.33 6.30 -7.33
N PHE A 534 13.51 6.45 -6.27
CA PHE A 534 12.35 7.35 -6.26
C PHE A 534 12.67 8.81 -6.61
N VAL A 535 13.83 9.35 -6.20
CA VAL A 535 14.21 10.73 -6.54
C VAL A 535 14.34 10.91 -8.05
N ALA A 536 15.06 9.99 -8.70
CA ALA A 536 15.25 10.03 -10.14
C ALA A 536 13.94 9.74 -10.89
N ASP A 537 13.16 8.78 -10.41
CA ASP A 537 11.88 8.38 -11.00
C ASP A 537 10.87 9.52 -11.00
N TYR A 538 10.68 10.18 -9.85
CA TYR A 538 9.75 11.30 -9.72
C TYR A 538 10.22 12.56 -10.46
N ALA A 539 11.53 12.82 -10.50
CA ALA A 539 12.06 13.87 -11.36
C ALA A 539 11.75 13.60 -12.84
N LEU A 540 11.95 12.37 -13.32
CA LEU A 540 11.65 11.98 -14.70
C LEU A 540 10.15 12.10 -15.02
N GLU A 541 9.28 11.70 -14.09
CA GLU A 541 7.83 11.84 -14.24
C GLU A 541 7.42 13.31 -14.39
N ILE A 542 7.90 14.19 -13.49
CA ILE A 542 7.63 15.63 -13.55
C ILE A 542 8.19 16.23 -14.84
N MET A 543 9.44 15.92 -15.19
CA MET A 543 10.05 16.40 -16.43
C MET A 543 9.24 15.98 -17.66
N SER A 544 8.78 14.72 -17.70
CA SER A 544 7.96 14.20 -18.79
C SER A 544 6.62 14.93 -18.90
N LEU A 545 5.94 15.13 -17.76
CA LEU A 545 4.68 15.87 -17.68
C LEU A 545 4.83 17.33 -18.15
N LEU A 546 5.84 18.04 -17.65
CA LEU A 546 6.14 19.41 -18.04
C LEU A 546 6.42 19.52 -19.54
N ASN A 547 7.26 18.63 -20.08
CA ASN A 547 7.59 18.61 -21.50
C ASN A 547 6.35 18.33 -22.38
N GLY A 548 5.51 17.36 -22.00
CA GLY A 548 4.27 17.03 -22.72
C GLY A 548 3.22 18.16 -22.72
N GLN A 549 3.33 19.09 -21.77
CA GLN A 549 2.45 20.27 -21.64
C GLN A 549 3.12 21.57 -22.12
N GLY A 550 4.18 21.47 -22.93
CA GLY A 550 4.86 22.62 -23.54
C GLY A 550 5.79 23.40 -22.61
N GLN A 551 5.99 22.97 -21.35
CA GLN A 551 6.87 23.62 -20.37
C GLN A 551 8.28 23.03 -20.39
N ARG A 552 8.87 22.94 -21.58
CA ARG A 552 10.18 22.31 -21.81
C ARG A 552 11.31 22.99 -21.03
N GLU A 553 11.31 24.31 -20.93
CA GLU A 553 12.34 25.04 -20.17
C GLU A 553 12.33 24.67 -18.68
N GLN A 554 11.14 24.57 -18.06
CA GLN A 554 11.01 24.15 -16.67
C GLN A 554 11.47 22.70 -16.46
N ALA A 555 11.17 21.80 -17.40
CA ALA A 555 11.65 20.42 -17.38
C ALA A 555 13.18 20.33 -17.45
N LEU A 556 13.79 21.09 -18.37
CA LEU A 556 15.25 21.15 -18.52
C LEU A 556 15.92 21.75 -17.28
N ALA A 557 15.37 22.82 -16.73
CA ALA A 557 15.88 23.47 -15.53
C ALA A 557 15.83 22.53 -14.32
N LEU A 558 14.72 21.84 -14.09
CA LEU A 558 14.59 20.85 -13.02
C LEU A 558 15.68 19.77 -13.12
N GLY A 559 15.83 19.17 -14.30
CA GLY A 559 16.82 18.11 -14.51
C GLY A 559 18.26 18.61 -14.31
N ARG A 560 18.60 19.80 -14.80
CA ARG A 560 19.93 20.40 -14.60
C ARG A 560 20.20 20.68 -13.14
N SER A 561 19.30 21.37 -12.45
CA SER A 561 19.44 21.69 -11.02
C SER A 561 19.55 20.44 -10.16
N LEU A 562 18.79 19.38 -10.47
CA LEU A 562 18.89 18.10 -9.78
C LEU A 562 20.28 17.48 -9.94
N LEU A 563 20.81 17.46 -11.16
CA LEU A 563 22.13 16.88 -11.45
C LEU A 563 23.29 17.70 -10.87
N GLU A 564 23.12 19.01 -10.75
CA GLU A 564 24.09 19.93 -10.14
C GLU A 564 24.13 19.75 -8.62
N LYS A 565 22.97 19.80 -7.96
CA LYS A 565 22.84 19.62 -6.50
C LYS A 565 23.14 18.18 -6.04
N ALA A 566 23.13 17.21 -6.95
CA ALA A 566 23.37 15.80 -6.65
C ALA A 566 24.34 15.11 -7.63
N PRO A 567 25.66 15.38 -7.55
CA PRO A 567 26.65 14.76 -8.44
C PRO A 567 26.64 13.23 -8.40
N ARG A 568 26.37 12.63 -7.23
CA ARG A 568 26.30 11.18 -6.98
C ARG A 568 24.86 10.63 -6.92
N LEU A 569 23.91 11.27 -7.59
CA LEU A 569 22.51 10.81 -7.62
C LEU A 569 22.41 9.36 -8.14
N PRO A 570 21.80 8.42 -7.39
CA PRO A 570 21.46 7.11 -7.93
C PRO A 570 20.61 7.25 -9.20
N TYR A 571 20.88 6.44 -10.22
CA TYR A 571 20.20 6.53 -11.53
C TYR A 571 20.40 7.87 -12.29
N ARG A 572 21.47 8.62 -11.97
CA ARG A 572 21.90 9.84 -12.68
C ARG A 572 21.87 9.73 -14.21
N SER A 573 22.31 8.60 -14.75
CA SER A 573 22.38 8.36 -16.20
C SER A 573 20.99 8.40 -16.87
N ARG A 574 19.92 8.01 -16.17
CA ARG A 574 18.54 8.11 -16.68
C ARG A 574 18.10 9.56 -16.82
N VAL A 575 18.36 10.39 -15.81
CA VAL A 575 18.07 11.83 -15.84
C VAL A 575 18.89 12.53 -16.94
N GLN A 576 20.18 12.20 -17.07
CA GLN A 576 21.02 12.71 -18.16
C GLN A 576 20.50 12.32 -19.54
N ALA A 577 20.06 11.07 -19.72
CA ALA A 577 19.50 10.60 -20.99
C ALA A 577 18.20 11.34 -21.34
N ALA A 578 17.32 11.57 -20.36
CA ALA A 578 16.11 12.37 -20.55
C ALA A 578 16.42 13.81 -20.97
N LEU A 579 17.37 14.47 -20.30
CA LEU A 579 17.82 15.82 -20.68
C LEU A 579 18.35 15.87 -22.12
N ARG A 580 19.21 14.92 -22.52
CA ARG A 580 19.75 14.88 -23.89
C ARG A 580 18.64 14.72 -24.93
N ARG A 581 17.68 13.81 -24.68
CA ARG A 581 16.52 13.61 -25.57
C ARG A 581 15.69 14.89 -25.68
N MET A 582 15.41 15.54 -24.55
CA MET A 582 14.67 16.81 -24.54
C MET A 582 15.43 17.95 -25.20
N ILE A 583 16.76 17.95 -25.28
CA ILE A 583 17.53 18.97 -26.00
C ILE A 583 17.55 18.70 -27.51
N GLN A 584 17.60 17.43 -27.91
CA GLN A 584 17.74 17.01 -29.31
C GLN A 584 16.43 17.02 -30.10
N LEU A 585 15.27 16.99 -29.43
CA LEU A 585 13.97 17.15 -30.08
C LEU A 585 13.78 18.64 -30.45
N PRO A 586 13.40 18.99 -31.69
CA PRO A 586 13.16 20.38 -32.07
C PRO A 586 12.11 21.04 -31.18
#